data_AF-A0A4P5PFH2-F1
#
_entry.id   AF-A0A4P5PFH2-F1
#
_cell.length_a   1.000
_cell.length_b   1.000
_cell.length_c   1.000
_cell.angle_alpha   90.00
_cell.angle_beta   90.00
_cell.angle_gamma   90.00
#
_symmetry.space_group_name_H-M   'P 1'
#
loop_
_entity.id
_entity.type
_entity.pdbx_description
1 polymer ?
#
loop_
_entity_poly.entity_id
_entity_poly.type
_entity_poly.pdbx_seq_one_letter_code
_entity_poly.pdbx_strand_id
1 'polypeptide(L)' 'MRNTWLEEQLQTVKNPENQFVIEETLRYIEQLEDDNESLQVALEGNIWSPKKWNEKKT' A
#
# COMPACT_ATOMS: atom_id res chain seq x y z
N MET A 1 -5.77 4.69 0.05
CA MET A 1 -6.47 5.29 -1.11
C MET A 1 -5.92 4.59 -2.34
N ARG A 2 -6.77 3.90 -3.11
CA ARG A 2 -6.36 2.99 -4.19
C ARG A 2 -5.76 3.78 -5.37
N ASN A 3 -4.60 3.38 -5.87
CA ASN A 3 -3.92 4.00 -7.00
C ASN A 3 -4.54 3.51 -8.32
N THR A 4 -5.56 4.22 -8.79
CA THR A 4 -6.28 3.87 -10.03
C THR A 4 -5.47 4.15 -11.29
N TRP A 5 -4.52 5.09 -11.23
CA TRP A 5 -3.73 5.48 -12.40
C TRP A 5 -2.82 4.35 -12.90
N LEU A 6 -2.14 3.64 -11.98
CA LEU A 6 -1.28 2.51 -12.37
C LEU A 6 -2.09 1.37 -12.99
N GLU A 7 -3.27 1.08 -12.42
CA GLU A 7 -4.17 0.07 -12.97
C GLU A 7 -4.61 0.45 -14.39
N GLU A 8 -5.01 1.70 -14.62
CA GLU A 8 -5.36 2.20 -15.96
C GLU A 8 -4.20 2.03 -16.95
N GLN A 9 -2.96 2.38 -16.57
CA GLN A 9 -1.80 2.20 -17.45
C GLN A 9 -1.53 0.73 -17.77
N LEU A 10 -1.63 -0.16 -16.79
CA LEU A 10 -1.43 -1.59 -16.98
C LEU A 10 -2.50 -2.21 -17.89
N GLN A 11 -3.74 -1.73 -17.83
CA GLN A 11 -4.78 -2.16 -18.76
C GLN A 11 -4.48 -1.73 -20.21
N THR A 12 -3.84 -0.57 -20.44
CA THR A 12 -3.52 -0.11 -21.81
C THR A 12 -2.53 -1.02 -22.54
N VAL A 13 -1.68 -1.72 -21.79
CA VAL A 13 -0.66 -2.62 -22.34
C VAL A 13 -1.07 -4.10 -22.24
N LYS A 14 -2.24 -4.40 -21.65
CA LYS A 14 -2.73 -5.77 -21.46
C LYS A 14 -3.03 -6.42 -22.82
N ASN A 15 -2.33 -7.51 -23.10
CA ASN A 15 -2.54 -8.38 -24.24
C ASN A 15 -2.43 -9.85 -23.78
N PRO A 16 -2.81 -10.83 -24.62
CA PRO A 16 -2.78 -12.24 -24.22
C PRO A 16 -1.38 -12.75 -23.83
N GLU A 17 -0.33 -12.19 -24.45
CA GLU A 17 1.05 -12.62 -24.23
C GLU A 17 1.59 -12.18 -22.86
N ASN A 18 1.12 -11.04 -22.34
CA ASN A 18 1.56 -10.48 -21.05
C ASN A 18 0.49 -10.53 -19.96
N GLN A 19 -0.68 -11.13 -20.21
CA GLN A 19 -1.81 -11.17 -19.29
C GLN A 19 -1.42 -11.64 -17.88
N PHE A 20 -0.64 -12.73 -17.79
CA PHE A 20 -0.19 -13.28 -16.51
C PHE A 20 0.65 -12.27 -15.71
N VAL A 21 1.62 -11.63 -16.38
CA VAL A 21 2.50 -10.63 -15.75
C VAL A 21 1.71 -9.43 -15.28
N ILE A 22 0.75 -8.96 -16.08
CA ILE A 22 -0.12 -7.83 -15.73
C ILE A 22 -0.99 -8.18 -14.51
N GLU A 23 -1.60 -9.36 -14.49
CA GLU A 23 -2.44 -9.80 -13.37
C GLU A 23 -1.65 -9.94 -12.06
N GLU A 24 -0.45 -10.52 -12.09
CA GLU A 24 0.39 -10.58 -10.89
C GLU A 24 0.93 -9.22 -10.47
N THR A 25 1.19 -8.32 -11.43
CA THR A 25 1.60 -6.94 -11.10
C THR A 25 0.48 -6.23 -10.35
N LEU A 26 -0.78 -6.39 -10.79
CA LEU A 26 -1.94 -5.81 -10.11
C LEU A 26 -2.12 -6.37 -8.69
N ARG A 27 -1.98 -7.69 -8.51
CA ARG A 27 -2.03 -8.30 -7.17
C ARG A 27 -0.92 -7.81 -6.25
N TYR A 28 0.29 -7.65 -6.80
CA TYR A 28 1.41 -7.15 -6.01
C TYR A 28 1.22 -5.70 -5.59
N ILE A 29 0.65 -4.85 -6.46
CA ILE A 29 0.29 -3.48 -6.12
C ILE A 29 -0.73 -3.45 -4.98
N GLU A 30 -1.79 -4.27 -5.05
CA GLU A 30 -2.79 -4.37 -3.98
C GLU A 30 -2.17 -4.75 -2.63
N GLN A 31 -1.25 -5.72 -2.63
CA GLN A 31 -0.54 -6.11 -1.41
C GLN A 31 0.32 -4.96 -0.84
N LEU A 32 0.99 -4.18 -1.70
CA LEU A 32 1.75 -3.00 -1.26
C LEU A 32 0.83 -1.91 -0.69
N GLU A 33 -0.39 -1.76 -1.20
CA GLU A 33 -1.38 -0.82 -0.67
C GLU A 33 -1.85 -1.22 0.73
N ASP A 34 -2.14 -2.51 0.93
CA ASP A 34 -2.53 -3.06 2.24
C ASP A 34 -1.41 -2.91 3.29
N ASP A 35 -0.16 -3.16 2.89
CA ASP A 35 1.02 -2.97 3.74
C ASP A 35 1.19 -1.49 4.12
N ASN A 36 1.00 -0.57 3.16
CA ASN A 36 1.08 0.86 3.41
C ASN A 36 -0.02 1.36 4.36
N GLU A 37 -1.26 0.87 4.21
CA GLU A 37 -2.35 1.18 5.13
C GLU A 37 -2.04 0.66 6.54
N SER A 38 -1.54 -0.57 6.65
CA SER A 38 -1.13 -1.17 7.92
C SER A 38 -0.02 -0.35 8.60
N LEU A 39 0.98 0.08 7.83
CA LEU A 39 2.07 0.95 8.31
C LEU A 39 1.55 2.31 8.74
N GLN A 40 0.63 2.91 7.99
CA GLN A 40 0.01 4.18 8.36
C GLN A 40 -0.72 4.08 9.70
N VAL A 41 -1.56 3.05 9.89
CA VAL A 41 -2.26 2.81 11.15
C VAL A 41 -1.28 2.61 12.31
N ALA A 42 -0.21 1.82 12.10
CA ALA A 42 0.81 1.59 13.12
C ALA A 42 1.56 2.89 13.48
N LEU A 43 1.87 3.73 12.49
CA LEU A 43 2.53 5.02 12.71
C LEU A 43 1.61 6.02 13.41
N GLU A 44 0.35 6.12 13.00
CA GLU A 44 -0.64 6.95 13.69
C GLU A 44 -0.82 6.49 15.14
N GLY A 45 -0.95 5.17 15.37
CA GLY A 45 -1.01 4.60 16.71
C GLY A 45 0.24 4.89 17.55
N ASN A 46 1.43 4.91 16.95
CA ASN A 46 2.68 5.22 17.63
C ASN A 46 2.86 6.73 17.90
N ILE A 47 2.54 7.58 16.93
CA ILE A 47 2.69 9.04 17.03
C ILE A 47 1.63 9.62 17.97
N TRP A 48 0.39 9.13 17.91
CA TRP A 48 -0.74 9.65 18.70
C TRP A 48 -0.98 8.87 20.00
N SER A 49 -0.10 7.94 20.39
CA SER A 49 -0.24 7.21 21.65
C SER A 49 -0.04 8.15 22.85
N PRO A 50 -1.08 8.41 23.68
CA PRO A 50 -0.93 9.25 24.87
C PRO A 50 0.02 8.64 25.91
N LYS A 51 0.24 7.32 25.84
CA LYS A 51 1.24 6.62 26.67
C LYS A 51 2.67 7.02 26.28
N LYS A 52 2.95 7.14 24.98
CA LYS A 52 4.28 7.54 24.47
C LYS A 52 4.55 9.03 24.65
N TRP A 53 3.52 9.88 24.64
CA TRP A 53 3.70 11.31 24.92
C TRP A 53 4.20 11.61 26.33
N ASN A 54 3.85 10.75 27.29
CA ASN A 54 4.25 10.88 28.69
C ASN A 54 5.48 10.03 29.05
N GLU A 55 6.07 9.30 28.10
CA GLU A 55 7.34 8.61 28.33
C GLU A 55 8.43 9.67 28.56
N LYS A 56 8.85 9.83 29.81
CA LYS A 56 10.02 10.64 30.15
C LYS A 56 11.22 10.05 29.42
N LYS A 57 11.76 10.81 28.46
CA LYS A 57 13.08 10.55 27.89
C LYS A 57 14.07 10.55 29.04
N THR A 58 14.55 9.36 29.40
CA THR A 58 15.56 9.14 30.42
C THR A 58 16.94 9.41 29.84
#